data_AF-A0A7Y3ET62-F1
#
_entry.id   AF-A0A7Y3ET62-F1
#
_cell.length_a   1.000
_cell.length_b   1.000
_cell.length_c   1.000
_cell.angle_alpha   90.00
_cell.angle_beta   90.00
_cell.angle_gamma   90.00
#
_symmetry.space_group_name_H-M   'P 1'
#
loop_
_entity.id
_entity.type
_entity.pdbx_description
1 polymer ?
#
loop_
_entity_poly.entity_id
_entity_poly.type
_entity_poly.pdbx_seq_one_letter_code
_entity_poly.pdbx_strand_id
1 'polypeptide(L)'
;MHVVRPARSRYALATELFKPRGTLAAAELDVSKQVARNMNDVRDADRFPESAVSAGELFAAGIIEEVLRAMVTVYSEQTDPELLGNALDHLDGQLGEDELQGLLADFAGAFPPLAVINELMTAIQYLDAATEGIPHRQVTLEELLMLRLGNENPANVRFRELFDDAPLEVRESYEQAVKALESFFEGLEPIDGGGEGGPASLFELLRAPVAASPTSLEGQLRYIRENWADLLGDRFPGLLERILRATDVLVEERKEGGLGFGPPPILDAAALAGGAGEYERFSEDSSWMPQVVLLAKSTYVWLHQLSRDYGRDIHRLDQVPDEELDRIAAAGFTGLWLIGLWERSTASRTIKHMRGDPDAVASA
;
A
#
# COMPACT_ATOMS: atom_id res chain seq x y z
N MET A 1 10.53 7.39 -2.96
CA MET A 1 9.29 7.93 -3.54
C MET A 1 9.49 9.32 -4.07
N HIS A 2 9.16 9.53 -5.34
CA HIS A 2 9.19 10.84 -5.96
C HIS A 2 8.12 11.75 -5.35
N VAL A 3 8.41 13.05 -5.25
CA VAL A 3 7.37 14.04 -4.96
C VAL A 3 7.49 15.20 -5.93
N VAL A 4 6.46 15.39 -6.74
CA VAL A 4 6.33 16.45 -7.72
C VAL A 4 6.36 17.80 -7.01
N ARG A 5 7.05 18.77 -7.61
CA ARG A 5 7.32 20.09 -7.00
C ARG A 5 6.05 20.76 -6.43
N PRO A 6 4.90 20.82 -7.13
CA PRO A 6 3.68 21.41 -6.58
C PRO A 6 3.16 20.69 -5.32
N ALA A 7 3.27 19.36 -5.25
CA ALA A 7 2.80 18.59 -4.10
C ALA A 7 3.65 18.85 -2.85
N ARG A 8 4.96 19.07 -3.00
CA ARG A 8 5.83 19.46 -1.87
C ARG A 8 5.33 20.75 -1.20
N SER A 9 5.00 21.76 -2.01
CA SER A 9 4.47 23.03 -1.52
C SER A 9 3.06 22.89 -0.96
N ARG A 10 2.18 22.16 -1.66
CA ARG A 10 0.77 21.93 -1.25
C ARG A 10 0.68 21.32 0.15
N TYR A 11 1.54 20.35 0.45
CA TYR A 11 1.54 19.62 1.71
C TYR A 11 2.61 20.11 2.70
N ALA A 12 3.23 21.26 2.45
CA ALA A 12 4.26 21.85 3.29
C ALA A 12 5.33 20.83 3.74
N LEU A 13 5.79 20.00 2.80
CA LEU A 13 6.75 18.93 3.11
C LEU A 13 8.14 19.52 3.32
N ALA A 14 8.68 19.33 4.52
CA ALA A 14 9.96 19.88 4.92
C ALA A 14 11.12 19.19 4.17
N THR A 15 12.19 19.94 3.88
CA THR A 15 13.32 19.46 3.07
C THR A 15 14.04 18.27 3.72
N GLU A 16 14.00 18.16 5.04
CA GLU A 16 14.62 17.08 5.83
C GLU A 16 13.98 15.72 5.59
N LEU A 17 12.77 15.68 5.02
CA LEU A 17 12.06 14.45 4.67
C LEU A 17 12.61 13.79 3.39
N PHE A 18 13.48 14.50 2.66
CA PHE A 18 13.97 14.09 1.36
C PHE A 18 15.43 13.64 1.41
N LYS A 19 15.75 12.62 0.61
CA LYS A 19 17.12 12.17 0.34
C LYS A 19 17.79 13.11 -0.68
N PRO A 20 19.14 13.11 -0.83
CA PRO A 20 19.86 13.98 -1.75
C PRO A 20 19.33 13.99 -3.19
N ARG A 21 18.90 12.82 -3.70
CA ARG A 21 18.31 12.64 -5.03
C ARG A 21 16.92 13.29 -5.21
N GLY A 22 16.34 13.89 -4.16
CA GLY A 22 15.03 14.52 -4.20
C GLY A 22 13.86 13.57 -3.96
N THR A 23 14.13 12.30 -3.66
CA THR A 23 13.09 11.34 -3.27
C THR A 23 12.76 11.48 -1.79
N LEU A 24 11.47 11.42 -1.45
CA LEU A 24 10.98 11.29 -0.09
C LEU A 24 11.51 9.99 0.54
N ALA A 25 11.98 10.09 1.78
CA ALA A 25 12.38 8.94 2.61
C ALA A 25 11.16 8.18 3.15
N ALA A 26 10.22 7.82 2.27
CA ALA A 26 8.96 7.15 2.62
C ALA A 26 9.18 5.78 3.28
N ALA A 27 10.32 5.14 3.03
CA ALA A 27 10.74 3.91 3.69
C ALA A 27 11.22 4.11 5.15
N GLU A 28 11.03 5.30 5.71
CA GLU A 28 11.11 5.61 7.14
C GLU A 28 9.70 5.88 7.67
N LEU A 29 9.29 5.13 8.70
CA LEU A 29 7.91 5.17 9.20
C LEU A 29 7.50 6.56 9.71
N ASP A 30 8.40 7.26 10.39
CA ASP A 30 8.10 8.59 10.93
C ASP A 30 7.92 9.65 9.82
N VAL A 31 8.68 9.53 8.73
CA VAL A 31 8.50 10.37 7.53
C VAL A 31 7.13 10.09 6.90
N SER A 32 6.77 8.82 6.73
CA SER A 32 5.46 8.45 6.18
C SER A 32 4.29 8.91 7.06
N LYS A 33 4.43 8.84 8.40
CA LYS A 33 3.45 9.40 9.34
C LYS A 33 3.31 10.91 9.21
N GLN A 34 4.42 11.63 9.09
CA GLN A 34 4.39 13.08 8.94
C GLN A 34 3.74 13.49 7.60
N VAL A 35 4.09 12.82 6.51
CA VAL A 35 3.52 13.08 5.18
C VAL A 35 2.03 12.77 5.16
N ALA A 36 1.61 11.60 5.68
CA ALA A 36 0.20 11.23 5.77
C ALA A 36 -0.61 12.27 6.57
N ARG A 37 -0.08 12.74 7.71
CA ARG A 37 -0.72 13.80 8.51
C ARG A 37 -0.88 15.08 7.71
N ASN A 38 0.20 15.60 7.13
CA ASN A 38 0.15 16.82 6.33
C ASN A 38 -0.85 16.71 5.16
N MET A 39 -0.93 15.53 4.51
CA MET A 39 -1.90 15.28 3.45
C MET A 39 -3.33 15.28 3.98
N ASN A 40 -3.58 14.57 5.07
CA ASN A 40 -4.90 14.43 5.66
C ASN A 40 -5.42 15.76 6.23
N ASP A 41 -4.54 16.59 6.78
CA ASP A 41 -4.88 17.95 7.24
C ASP A 41 -5.34 18.83 6.07
N VAL A 42 -4.60 18.82 4.95
CA VAL A 42 -4.94 19.60 3.74
C VAL A 42 -6.20 19.06 3.05
N ARG A 43 -6.46 17.75 3.14
CA ARG A 43 -7.62 17.09 2.54
C ARG A 43 -8.88 17.15 3.43
N ASP A 44 -8.79 17.69 4.64
CA ASP A 44 -9.89 17.70 5.63
C ASP A 44 -10.43 16.27 5.84
N ALA A 45 -9.52 15.31 6.01
CA ALA A 45 -9.85 13.89 6.07
C ALA A 45 -10.76 13.51 7.24
N ASP A 46 -10.81 14.34 8.30
CA ASP A 46 -11.76 14.20 9.40
C ASP A 46 -13.22 14.34 8.92
N ARG A 47 -13.46 15.20 7.92
CA ARG A 47 -14.76 15.37 7.28
C ARG A 47 -14.97 14.47 6.08
N PHE A 48 -13.89 14.10 5.40
CA PHE A 48 -13.91 13.25 4.19
C PHE A 48 -13.00 12.03 4.37
N PRO A 49 -13.39 11.02 5.19
CA PRO A 49 -12.54 9.87 5.50
C PRO A 49 -12.13 9.06 4.26
N GLU A 50 -12.92 9.09 3.20
CA GLU A 50 -12.62 8.46 1.92
C GLU A 50 -11.42 9.07 1.19
N SER A 51 -11.00 10.28 1.57
CA SER A 51 -9.84 10.98 1.02
C SER A 51 -8.55 10.73 1.82
N ALA A 52 -8.66 10.08 2.98
CA ALA A 52 -7.55 9.84 3.89
C ALA A 52 -6.45 8.98 3.25
N VAL A 53 -5.22 9.28 3.63
CA VAL A 53 -4.01 8.53 3.30
C VAL A 53 -3.52 7.81 4.55
N SER A 54 -3.26 6.51 4.41
CA SER A 54 -2.63 5.70 5.46
C SER A 54 -1.12 5.92 5.46
N ALA A 55 -0.55 6.09 6.66
CA ALA A 55 0.90 6.17 6.83
C ALA A 55 1.55 4.80 6.56
N GLY A 56 0.89 3.71 6.92
CA GLY A 56 1.30 2.35 6.59
C GLY A 56 1.35 2.08 5.09
N GLU A 57 0.37 2.53 4.31
CA GLU A 57 0.37 2.42 2.85
C GLU A 57 1.51 3.22 2.22
N LEU A 58 1.74 4.47 2.65
CA LEU A 58 2.90 5.26 2.21
C LEU A 58 4.24 4.58 2.55
N PHE A 59 4.35 4.06 3.77
CA PHE A 59 5.55 3.36 4.24
C PHE A 59 5.81 2.10 3.41
N ALA A 60 4.78 1.29 3.18
CA ALA A 60 4.86 0.08 2.37
C ALA A 60 5.27 0.38 0.92
N ALA A 61 4.68 1.41 0.30
CA ALA A 61 5.07 1.83 -1.04
C ALA A 61 6.52 2.32 -1.10
N GLY A 62 6.99 3.03 -0.06
CA GLY A 62 8.39 3.41 0.08
C GLY A 62 9.34 2.21 0.17
N ILE A 63 8.97 1.17 0.91
CA ILE A 63 9.74 -0.07 1.02
C ILE A 63 9.76 -0.84 -0.30
N ILE A 64 8.63 -0.94 -1.00
CA ILE A 64 8.56 -1.59 -2.31
C ILE A 64 9.50 -0.89 -3.29
N GLU A 65 9.50 0.44 -3.35
CA GLU A 65 10.44 1.16 -4.23
C GLU A 65 11.91 0.89 -3.89
N GLU A 66 12.27 0.82 -2.61
CA GLU A 66 13.65 0.45 -2.21
C GLU A 66 14.01 -0.97 -2.62
N VAL A 67 13.08 -1.92 -2.52
CA VAL A 67 13.25 -3.29 -3.02
C VAL A 67 13.45 -3.30 -4.54
N LEU A 68 12.65 -2.53 -5.28
CA LEU A 68 12.76 -2.44 -6.74
C LEU A 68 14.13 -1.88 -7.17
N ARG A 69 14.64 -0.87 -6.46
CA ARG A 69 16.00 -0.35 -6.70
C ARG A 69 17.06 -1.39 -6.37
N ALA A 70 16.92 -2.10 -5.25
CA ALA A 70 17.80 -3.21 -4.90
C ALA A 70 17.79 -4.28 -6.01
N MET A 71 16.64 -4.57 -6.61
CA MET A 71 16.53 -5.50 -7.75
C MET A 71 17.28 -4.99 -8.98
N VAL A 72 17.22 -3.69 -9.30
CA VAL A 72 18.02 -3.10 -10.39
C VAL A 72 19.52 -3.30 -10.12
N THR A 73 19.98 -3.07 -8.89
CA THR A 73 21.38 -3.33 -8.49
C THR A 73 21.73 -4.81 -8.64
N VAL A 74 20.85 -5.70 -8.21
CA VAL A 74 21.07 -7.15 -8.31
C VAL A 74 21.21 -7.59 -9.76
N TYR A 75 20.37 -7.05 -10.63
CA TYR A 75 20.37 -7.33 -12.05
C TYR A 75 21.64 -6.79 -12.73
N SER A 76 22.03 -5.53 -12.47
CA SER A 76 23.25 -4.95 -13.03
C SER A 76 24.52 -5.71 -12.61
N GLU A 77 24.58 -6.18 -11.37
CA GLU A 77 25.74 -6.96 -10.90
C GLU A 77 25.87 -8.34 -11.57
N GLN A 78 24.75 -8.94 -12.01
CA GLN A 78 24.74 -10.25 -12.65
C GLN A 78 24.91 -10.19 -14.17
N THR A 79 24.53 -9.08 -14.78
CA THR A 79 24.49 -8.93 -16.24
C THR A 79 25.57 -7.97 -16.72
N ASP A 80 25.41 -6.69 -16.40
CA ASP A 80 26.25 -5.60 -16.87
C ASP A 80 26.32 -4.44 -15.86
N PRO A 81 27.51 -4.16 -15.29
CA PRO A 81 27.70 -3.02 -14.39
C PRO A 81 27.41 -1.65 -15.05
N GLU A 82 27.49 -1.54 -16.38
CA GLU A 82 27.22 -0.32 -17.14
C GLU A 82 25.76 -0.24 -17.62
N LEU A 83 24.86 -1.09 -17.11
CA LEU A 83 23.45 -1.21 -17.51
C LEU A 83 22.74 0.13 -17.74
N LEU A 84 22.80 1.06 -16.77
CA LEU A 84 22.15 2.36 -16.89
C LEU A 84 22.85 3.31 -17.87
N GLY A 85 24.16 3.17 -18.05
CA GLY A 85 24.91 3.88 -19.09
C GLY A 85 24.50 3.40 -20.49
N ASN A 86 24.45 2.08 -20.69
CA ASN A 86 24.03 1.47 -21.94
C ASN A 86 22.55 1.76 -22.26
N ALA A 87 21.69 1.85 -21.24
CA ALA A 87 20.31 2.29 -21.41
C ALA A 87 20.22 3.77 -21.84
N LEU A 88 21.06 4.66 -21.31
CA LEU A 88 21.15 6.05 -21.77
C LEU A 88 21.63 6.13 -23.22
N ASP A 89 22.67 5.40 -23.58
CA ASP A 89 23.20 5.38 -24.95
C ASP A 89 22.16 4.85 -25.95
N HIS A 90 21.38 3.84 -25.55
CA HIS A 90 20.25 3.33 -26.33
C HIS A 90 19.18 4.42 -26.54
N LEU A 91 18.83 5.16 -25.48
CA LEU A 91 17.86 6.25 -25.55
C LEU A 91 18.38 7.42 -26.41
N ASP A 92 19.64 7.81 -26.26
CA ASP A 92 20.28 8.84 -27.07
C ASP A 92 20.24 8.45 -28.56
N GLY A 93 20.42 7.17 -28.89
CA GLY A 93 20.29 6.66 -30.26
C GLY A 93 18.86 6.65 -30.83
N GLN A 94 17.83 6.50 -29.98
CA GLN A 94 16.42 6.45 -30.42
C GLN A 94 15.77 7.83 -30.47
N LEU A 95 16.03 8.69 -29.48
CA LEU A 95 15.40 10.00 -29.31
C LEU A 95 16.28 11.15 -29.81
N GLY A 96 17.60 10.99 -29.76
CA GLY A 96 18.58 12.06 -29.93
C GLY A 96 19.01 12.69 -28.61
N GLU A 97 20.30 13.04 -28.51
CA GLU A 97 20.92 13.56 -27.27
C GLU A 97 20.22 14.80 -26.71
N ASP A 98 19.92 15.78 -27.57
CA ASP A 98 19.27 17.03 -27.15
C ASP A 98 17.86 16.79 -26.60
N GLU A 99 17.11 15.86 -27.20
CA GLU A 99 15.74 15.55 -26.78
C GLU A 99 15.74 14.76 -25.46
N LEU A 100 16.65 13.79 -25.31
CA LEU A 100 16.81 13.08 -24.04
C LEU A 100 17.29 14.02 -22.92
N GLN A 101 18.25 14.90 -23.21
CA GLN A 101 18.71 15.90 -22.23
C GLN A 101 17.56 16.83 -21.81
N GLY A 102 16.74 17.28 -22.77
CA GLY A 102 15.53 18.07 -22.50
C GLY A 102 14.53 17.33 -21.60
N LEU A 103 14.26 16.05 -21.88
CA LEU A 103 13.37 15.22 -21.07
C LEU A 103 13.91 15.04 -19.63
N LEU A 104 15.18 14.70 -19.47
CA LEU A 104 15.81 14.53 -18.15
C LEU A 104 15.86 15.86 -17.38
N ALA A 105 16.02 16.99 -18.07
CA ALA A 105 16.01 18.32 -17.45
C ALA A 105 14.60 18.69 -16.95
N ASP A 106 13.56 18.39 -17.72
CA ASP A 106 12.17 18.59 -17.31
C ASP A 106 11.81 17.67 -16.13
N PHE A 107 12.29 16.42 -16.14
CA PHE A 107 12.19 15.53 -14.98
C PHE A 107 12.83 16.13 -13.75
N ALA A 108 14.10 16.57 -13.84
CA ALA A 108 14.79 17.20 -12.72
C ALA A 108 14.18 18.56 -12.30
N GLY A 109 13.39 19.19 -13.17
CA GLY A 109 12.59 20.37 -12.84
C GLY A 109 11.33 20.03 -12.03
N ALA A 110 10.59 19.02 -12.50
CA ALA A 110 9.33 18.55 -11.93
C ALA A 110 9.52 17.76 -10.63
N PHE A 111 10.55 16.94 -10.56
CA PHE A 111 10.93 16.08 -9.42
C PHE A 111 12.34 16.43 -8.93
N PRO A 112 12.54 17.63 -8.36
CA PRO A 112 13.87 18.18 -8.20
C PRO A 112 14.70 17.46 -7.12
N PRO A 113 15.95 17.10 -7.44
CA PRO A 113 16.98 16.79 -6.44
C PRO A 113 17.15 17.94 -5.45
N LEU A 114 17.71 17.64 -4.26
CA LEU A 114 17.86 18.68 -3.23
C LEU A 114 18.73 19.86 -3.70
N ALA A 115 19.75 19.59 -4.50
CA ALA A 115 20.59 20.65 -5.05
C ALA A 115 19.82 21.58 -6.02
N VAL A 116 18.85 21.06 -6.75
CA VAL A 116 18.04 21.82 -7.72
C VAL A 116 16.91 22.59 -7.02
N ILE A 117 16.23 21.98 -6.06
CA ILE A 117 15.13 22.67 -5.34
C ILE A 117 15.66 23.79 -4.43
N ASN A 118 16.85 23.63 -3.87
CA ASN A 118 17.51 24.63 -3.04
C ASN A 118 18.31 25.67 -3.85
N GLU A 119 18.15 25.67 -5.18
CA GLU A 119 18.78 26.64 -6.10
C GLU A 119 20.33 26.65 -6.04
N LEU A 120 20.95 25.55 -5.61
CA LEU A 120 22.41 25.39 -5.60
C LEU A 120 22.95 25.15 -7.02
N MET A 121 22.11 24.60 -7.90
CA MET A 121 22.41 24.36 -9.32
C MET A 121 21.12 24.31 -10.13
N THR A 122 21.21 24.58 -11.44
CA THR A 122 20.09 24.35 -12.37
C THR A 122 19.92 22.87 -12.68
N ALA A 123 18.77 22.47 -13.24
CA ALA A 123 18.53 21.09 -13.67
C ALA A 123 19.58 20.61 -14.69
N ILE A 124 19.96 21.47 -15.63
CA ILE A 124 20.99 21.15 -16.64
C ILE A 124 22.35 20.98 -15.96
N GLN A 125 22.75 21.90 -15.08
CA GLN A 125 24.00 21.78 -14.32
C GLN A 125 24.04 20.54 -13.44
N TYR A 126 22.90 20.13 -12.88
CA TYR A 126 22.80 18.88 -12.14
C TYR A 126 23.06 17.69 -13.05
N LEU A 127 22.45 17.63 -14.24
CA LEU A 127 22.63 16.51 -15.17
C LEU A 127 24.07 16.37 -15.69
N ASP A 128 24.77 17.50 -15.86
CA ASP A 128 26.18 17.51 -16.30
C ASP A 128 27.17 17.11 -15.19
N ALA A 129 26.69 16.95 -13.94
CA ALA A 129 27.51 16.60 -12.79
C ALA A 129 27.50 15.10 -12.48
N ALA A 130 28.34 14.71 -11.52
CA ALA A 130 28.44 13.35 -11.01
C ALA A 130 28.71 13.37 -9.50
N THR A 131 28.21 12.36 -8.80
CA THR A 131 28.48 12.12 -7.37
C THR A 131 29.09 10.74 -7.21
N GLU A 132 30.21 10.64 -6.50
CA GLU A 132 30.92 9.37 -6.26
C GLU A 132 31.27 8.60 -7.55
N GLY A 133 31.52 9.33 -8.63
CA GLY A 133 31.82 8.74 -9.95
C GLY A 133 30.61 8.30 -10.76
N ILE A 134 29.39 8.43 -10.21
CA ILE A 134 28.14 8.09 -10.90
C ILE A 134 27.58 9.35 -11.58
N PRO A 135 27.45 9.37 -12.92
CA PRO A 135 26.84 10.48 -13.65
C PRO A 135 25.39 10.72 -13.20
N HIS A 136 25.02 11.97 -12.98
CA HIS A 136 23.66 12.29 -12.56
C HIS A 136 22.61 11.97 -13.63
N ARG A 137 22.97 11.95 -14.93
CA ARG A 137 22.08 11.43 -15.98
C ARG A 137 21.63 9.99 -15.69
N GLN A 138 22.53 9.12 -15.23
CA GLN A 138 22.19 7.72 -14.89
C GLN A 138 21.27 7.66 -13.67
N VAL A 139 21.56 8.47 -12.66
CA VAL A 139 20.69 8.60 -11.48
C VAL A 139 19.30 9.07 -11.90
N THR A 140 19.20 10.12 -12.72
CA THR A 140 17.92 10.65 -13.20
C THR A 140 17.16 9.63 -14.04
N LEU A 141 17.84 8.81 -14.85
CA LEU A 141 17.20 7.73 -15.60
C LEU A 141 16.61 6.66 -14.67
N GLU A 142 17.36 6.23 -13.66
CA GLU A 142 16.88 5.31 -12.62
C GLU A 142 15.65 5.88 -11.90
N GLU A 143 15.71 7.16 -11.52
CA GLU A 143 14.59 7.87 -10.90
C GLU A 143 13.36 7.93 -11.82
N LEU A 144 13.53 8.17 -13.12
CA LEU A 144 12.45 8.15 -14.12
C LEU A 144 11.80 6.77 -14.22
N LEU A 145 12.60 5.70 -14.24
CA LEU A 145 12.09 4.33 -14.22
C LEU A 145 11.25 4.05 -12.96
N MET A 146 11.74 4.45 -11.79
CA MET A 146 11.02 4.27 -10.53
C MET A 146 9.74 5.12 -10.45
N LEU A 147 9.75 6.32 -11.03
CA LEU A 147 8.54 7.15 -11.19
C LEU A 147 7.48 6.43 -12.03
N ARG A 148 7.88 5.87 -13.17
CA ARG A 148 6.97 5.16 -14.07
C ARG A 148 6.35 3.93 -13.38
N LEU A 149 7.16 3.10 -12.73
CA LEU A 149 6.68 1.93 -11.97
C LEU A 149 5.73 2.33 -10.83
N GLY A 150 6.00 3.46 -10.15
CA GLY A 150 5.12 4.01 -9.12
C GLY A 150 3.74 4.42 -9.66
N ASN A 151 3.69 5.02 -10.85
CA ASN A 151 2.45 5.42 -11.53
C ASN A 151 1.67 4.25 -12.15
N GLU A 152 2.36 3.18 -12.55
CA GLU A 152 1.75 1.95 -13.06
C GLU A 152 1.07 1.14 -11.94
N ASN A 153 1.50 1.28 -10.69
CA ASN A 153 1.00 0.51 -9.55
C ASN A 153 -0.38 1.02 -9.06
N PRO A 154 -1.49 0.27 -9.28
CA PRO A 154 -2.82 0.71 -8.88
C PRO A 154 -3.00 0.84 -7.36
N ALA A 155 -2.21 0.12 -6.56
CA ALA A 155 -2.27 0.18 -5.11
C ALA A 155 -1.86 1.55 -4.55
N ASN A 156 -1.19 2.39 -5.35
CA ASN A 156 -0.74 3.72 -4.91
C ASN A 156 -1.76 4.85 -5.14
N VAL A 157 -2.97 4.54 -5.63
CA VAL A 157 -3.96 5.55 -6.08
C VAL A 157 -4.27 6.64 -5.06
N ARG A 158 -4.26 6.34 -3.75
CA ARG A 158 -4.61 7.29 -2.68
C ARG A 158 -3.64 8.46 -2.52
N PHE A 159 -2.40 8.26 -2.96
CA PHE A 159 -1.32 9.21 -2.83
C PHE A 159 -0.58 9.43 -4.16
N ARG A 160 -1.19 9.03 -5.29
CA ARG A 160 -0.66 9.22 -6.65
C ARG A 160 -0.27 10.66 -6.95
N GLU A 161 -1.02 11.63 -6.42
CA GLU A 161 -0.72 13.06 -6.60
C GLU A 161 0.65 13.50 -6.04
N LEU A 162 1.30 12.69 -5.20
CA LEU A 162 2.68 12.95 -4.82
C LEU A 162 3.61 12.75 -6.02
N PHE A 163 3.41 11.73 -6.85
CA PHE A 163 4.33 11.36 -7.93
C PHE A 163 3.68 11.31 -9.31
N ASP A 164 2.61 12.07 -9.52
CA ASP A 164 1.92 12.12 -10.81
C ASP A 164 2.87 12.61 -11.92
N ASP A 165 3.02 11.82 -12.97
CA ASP A 165 3.91 12.05 -14.11
C ASP A 165 3.30 12.90 -15.24
N ALA A 166 2.07 13.41 -15.06
CA ALA A 166 1.42 14.33 -16.00
C ALA A 166 2.29 15.52 -16.48
N PRO A 167 3.19 16.13 -15.66
CA PRO A 167 4.10 17.17 -16.15
C PRO A 167 5.04 16.71 -17.27
N LEU A 168 5.33 15.41 -17.37
CA LEU A 168 6.24 14.82 -18.36
C LEU A 168 5.48 14.32 -19.59
N GLU A 169 4.23 13.88 -19.43
CA GLU A 169 3.36 13.44 -20.53
C GLU A 169 3.11 14.51 -21.60
N VAL A 170 3.39 15.78 -21.30
CA VAL A 170 3.32 16.88 -22.26
C VAL A 170 4.31 16.68 -23.41
N ARG A 171 5.41 15.95 -23.19
CA ARG A 171 6.39 15.60 -24.22
C ARG A 171 6.07 14.26 -24.85
N GLU A 172 6.07 14.23 -26.18
CA GLU A 172 6.01 12.96 -26.92
C GLU A 172 7.22 12.07 -26.62
N SER A 173 8.39 12.68 -26.36
CA SER A 173 9.62 11.98 -26.01
C SER A 173 9.54 11.20 -24.69
N TYR A 174 8.65 11.54 -23.76
CA TYR A 174 8.48 10.77 -22.53
C TYR A 174 7.96 9.35 -22.82
N GLU A 175 6.87 9.23 -23.57
CA GLU A 175 6.29 7.94 -23.95
C GLU A 175 7.21 7.16 -24.91
N GLN A 176 7.94 7.85 -25.78
CA GLN A 176 8.97 7.21 -26.62
C GLN A 176 10.13 6.66 -25.78
N ALA A 177 10.59 7.40 -24.77
CA ALA A 177 11.65 6.95 -23.86
C ALA A 177 11.22 5.72 -23.06
N VAL A 178 9.99 5.70 -22.52
CA VAL A 178 9.47 4.54 -21.79
C VAL A 178 9.46 3.29 -22.67
N LYS A 179 8.93 3.38 -23.91
CA LYS A 179 8.91 2.25 -24.85
C LYS A 179 10.30 1.79 -25.27
N ALA A 180 11.22 2.73 -25.48
CA ALA A 180 12.60 2.42 -25.84
C ALA A 180 13.33 1.73 -24.67
N LEU A 181 13.09 2.14 -23.42
CA LEU A 181 13.58 1.43 -22.25
C LEU A 181 13.00 0.02 -22.15
N GLU A 182 11.70 -0.16 -22.36
CA GLU A 182 11.06 -1.48 -22.38
C GLU A 182 11.73 -2.42 -23.39
N SER A 183 11.86 -1.94 -24.63
CA SER A 183 12.54 -2.66 -25.70
C SER A 183 14.00 -2.97 -25.38
N PHE A 184 14.72 -2.05 -24.73
CA PHE A 184 16.11 -2.25 -24.32
C PHE A 184 16.23 -3.39 -23.30
N PHE A 185 15.46 -3.36 -22.21
CA PHE A 185 15.55 -4.35 -21.15
C PHE A 185 14.96 -5.72 -21.53
N GLU A 186 13.99 -5.78 -22.44
CA GLU A 186 13.50 -7.04 -23.02
C GLU A 186 14.59 -7.74 -23.86
N GLY A 187 15.51 -6.98 -24.44
CA GLY A 187 16.61 -7.51 -25.25
C GLY A 187 17.80 -8.04 -24.44
N LEU A 188 17.81 -7.86 -23.11
CA LEU A 188 18.90 -8.28 -22.25
C LEU A 188 18.74 -9.73 -21.78
N GLU A 189 19.84 -10.33 -21.30
CA GLU A 189 19.81 -11.69 -20.79
C GLU A 189 18.93 -11.78 -19.53
N PRO A 190 17.99 -12.75 -19.47
CA PRO A 190 17.20 -12.97 -18.27
C PRO A 190 18.08 -13.53 -17.15
N ILE A 191 17.78 -13.15 -15.91
CA ILE A 191 18.41 -13.72 -14.72
C ILE A 191 17.44 -14.65 -14.00
N ASP A 192 17.96 -15.46 -13.08
CA ASP A 192 17.10 -16.23 -12.17
C ASP A 192 16.27 -15.27 -11.31
N GLY A 193 14.94 -15.34 -11.46
CA GLY A 193 13.99 -14.44 -10.81
C GLY A 193 13.66 -14.78 -9.37
N GLY A 194 14.23 -15.87 -8.84
CA GLY A 194 13.99 -16.37 -7.49
C GLY A 194 12.65 -17.07 -7.32
N GLY A 195 12.58 -17.99 -6.36
CA GLY A 195 11.39 -18.80 -6.10
C GLY A 195 11.15 -19.88 -7.17
N GLU A 196 9.88 -20.13 -7.50
CA GLU A 196 9.47 -21.12 -8.53
C GLU A 196 9.39 -20.53 -9.95
N GLY A 197 9.60 -19.21 -10.09
CA GLY A 197 9.63 -18.52 -11.38
C GLY A 197 10.98 -18.73 -12.06
N GLY A 198 10.97 -19.22 -13.30
CA GLY A 198 12.20 -19.38 -14.09
C GLY A 198 12.88 -18.05 -14.45
N PRO A 199 13.82 -18.06 -15.43
CA PRO A 199 14.52 -16.86 -15.85
C PRO A 199 13.57 -15.74 -16.30
N ALA A 200 13.82 -14.51 -15.88
CA ALA A 200 13.01 -13.34 -16.19
C ALA A 200 13.85 -12.11 -16.54
N SER A 201 13.31 -11.25 -17.40
CA SER A 201 13.89 -9.93 -17.71
C SER A 201 13.73 -8.96 -16.53
N LEU A 202 14.50 -7.86 -16.54
CA LEU A 202 14.41 -6.87 -15.46
C LEU A 202 12.99 -6.27 -15.34
N PHE A 203 12.31 -5.96 -16.44
CA PHE A 203 10.96 -5.41 -16.37
C PHE A 203 9.93 -6.40 -15.85
N GLU A 204 10.04 -7.68 -16.22
CA GLU A 204 9.19 -8.72 -15.65
C GLU A 204 9.37 -8.80 -14.14
N LEU A 205 10.62 -8.77 -13.66
CA LEU A 205 10.92 -8.75 -12.23
C LEU A 205 10.35 -7.51 -11.54
N LEU A 206 10.60 -6.31 -12.07
CA LEU A 206 10.14 -5.07 -11.46
C LEU A 206 8.60 -4.96 -11.41
N ARG A 207 7.89 -5.57 -12.38
CA ARG A 207 6.42 -5.59 -12.43
C ARG A 207 5.80 -6.78 -11.70
N ALA A 208 6.57 -7.81 -11.37
CA ALA A 208 6.06 -9.05 -10.77
C ALA A 208 5.25 -8.85 -9.47
N PRO A 209 5.65 -7.98 -8.52
CA PRO A 209 4.83 -7.75 -7.32
C PRO A 209 3.45 -7.17 -7.68
N VAL A 210 3.40 -6.19 -8.58
CA VAL A 210 2.16 -5.57 -9.05
C VAL A 210 1.31 -6.58 -9.81
N ALA A 211 1.92 -7.43 -10.64
CA ALA A 211 1.20 -8.49 -11.36
C ALA A 211 0.57 -9.52 -10.39
N ALA A 212 1.27 -9.88 -9.31
CA ALA A 212 0.79 -10.82 -8.30
C ALA A 212 -0.31 -10.22 -7.41
N SER A 213 -0.22 -8.93 -7.07
CA SER A 213 -1.23 -8.25 -6.24
C SER A 213 -1.44 -6.78 -6.66
N PRO A 214 -2.27 -6.52 -7.69
CA PRO A 214 -2.35 -5.20 -8.32
C PRO A 214 -2.84 -4.09 -7.40
N THR A 215 -3.69 -4.40 -6.43
CA THR A 215 -4.39 -3.40 -5.60
C THR A 215 -4.06 -3.50 -4.11
N SER A 216 -3.06 -4.30 -3.73
CA SER A 216 -2.70 -4.53 -2.33
C SER A 216 -1.19 -4.44 -2.11
N LEU A 217 -0.74 -3.38 -1.44
CA LEU A 217 0.66 -3.21 -1.05
C LEU A 217 1.12 -4.33 -0.09
N GLU A 218 0.24 -4.81 0.78
CA GLU A 218 0.54 -5.97 1.64
C GLU A 218 0.78 -7.24 0.82
N GLY A 219 -0.05 -7.48 -0.22
CA GLY A 219 0.12 -8.61 -1.11
C GLY A 219 1.42 -8.51 -1.93
N GLN A 220 1.79 -7.31 -2.36
CA GLN A 220 3.05 -7.04 -3.06
C GLN A 220 4.27 -7.32 -2.15
N LEU A 221 4.26 -6.83 -0.91
CA LEU A 221 5.31 -7.11 0.08
C LEU A 221 5.43 -8.62 0.40
N ARG A 222 4.30 -9.31 0.48
CA ARG A 222 4.26 -10.77 0.69
C ARG A 222 4.89 -11.52 -0.47
N TYR A 223 4.51 -11.16 -1.71
CA TYR A 223 5.10 -11.73 -2.92
C TYR A 223 6.63 -11.55 -2.94
N ILE A 224 7.10 -10.33 -2.68
CA ILE A 224 8.54 -10.00 -2.62
C ILE A 224 9.25 -10.92 -1.61
N ARG A 225 8.71 -11.06 -0.40
CA ARG A 225 9.32 -11.89 0.63
C ARG A 225 9.37 -13.37 0.23
N GLU A 226 8.33 -13.88 -0.39
CA GLU A 226 8.22 -15.30 -0.74
C GLU A 226 9.10 -15.69 -1.93
N ASN A 227 9.32 -14.78 -2.88
CA ASN A 227 10.02 -15.08 -4.12
C ASN A 227 11.46 -14.54 -4.16
N TRP A 228 11.74 -13.44 -3.45
CA TRP A 228 13.03 -12.74 -3.56
C TRP A 228 13.85 -12.77 -2.26
N ALA A 229 13.47 -13.58 -1.26
CA ALA A 229 14.25 -13.71 -0.03
C ALA A 229 15.69 -14.14 -0.30
N ASP A 230 15.91 -15.13 -1.17
CA ASP A 230 17.25 -15.62 -1.50
C ASP A 230 18.05 -14.65 -2.36
N LEU A 231 17.36 -13.90 -3.25
CA LEU A 231 18.00 -12.90 -4.11
C LEU A 231 18.46 -11.65 -3.34
N LEU A 232 17.66 -11.22 -2.35
CA LEU A 232 17.86 -9.95 -1.66
C LEU A 232 18.44 -10.09 -0.24
N GLY A 233 18.19 -11.23 0.43
CA GLY A 233 18.43 -11.40 1.87
C GLY A 233 19.88 -11.22 2.30
N ASP A 234 20.82 -11.90 1.64
CA ASP A 234 22.25 -11.82 1.98
C ASP A 234 22.90 -10.52 1.47
N ARG A 235 22.36 -9.96 0.39
CA ARG A 235 22.90 -8.77 -0.30
C ARG A 235 22.52 -7.47 0.42
N PHE A 236 21.32 -7.40 0.98
CA PHE A 236 20.76 -6.19 1.60
C PHE A 236 20.32 -6.50 3.04
N PRO A 237 21.27 -6.50 4.00
CA PRO A 237 20.98 -6.84 5.38
C PRO A 237 19.90 -5.90 5.96
N GLY A 238 18.89 -6.49 6.59
CA GLY A 238 17.77 -5.76 7.20
C GLY A 238 16.65 -5.36 6.23
N LEU A 239 16.79 -5.56 4.91
CA LEU A 239 15.69 -5.25 3.97
C LEU A 239 14.48 -6.16 4.20
N LEU A 240 14.70 -7.46 4.42
CA LEU A 240 13.64 -8.41 4.77
C LEU A 240 12.96 -8.06 6.10
N GLU A 241 13.72 -7.63 7.10
CA GLU A 241 13.17 -7.17 8.38
C GLU A 241 12.29 -5.93 8.21
N ARG A 242 12.71 -5.00 7.34
CA ARG A 242 11.92 -3.80 7.03
C ARG A 242 10.66 -4.12 6.24
N ILE A 243 10.67 -5.12 5.35
CA ILE A 243 9.47 -5.65 4.67
C ILE A 243 8.49 -6.24 5.68
N LEU A 244 8.98 -7.03 6.65
CA LEU A 244 8.15 -7.58 7.73
C LEU A 244 7.53 -6.45 8.56
N ARG A 245 8.34 -5.45 8.95
CA ARG A 245 7.86 -4.28 9.68
C ARG A 245 6.77 -3.51 8.91
N ALA A 246 6.93 -3.33 7.60
CA ALA A 246 5.91 -2.69 6.77
C ALA A 246 4.61 -3.51 6.70
N THR A 247 4.73 -4.83 6.60
CA THR A 247 3.60 -5.75 6.66
C THR A 247 2.86 -5.63 7.99
N ASP A 248 3.59 -5.63 9.11
CA ASP A 248 3.01 -5.51 10.45
C ASP A 248 2.31 -4.16 10.64
N VAL A 249 2.92 -3.05 10.21
CA VAL A 249 2.30 -1.72 10.27
C VAL A 249 0.97 -1.69 9.50
N LEU A 250 0.92 -2.26 8.29
CA LEU A 250 -0.32 -2.33 7.50
C LEU A 250 -1.40 -3.16 8.21
N VAL A 251 -1.02 -4.26 8.86
CA VAL A 251 -1.95 -5.12 9.59
C VAL A 251 -2.49 -4.39 10.83
N GLU A 252 -1.63 -3.70 11.59
CA GLU A 252 -2.05 -2.95 12.77
C GLU A 252 -2.93 -1.75 12.41
N GLU A 253 -2.58 -0.95 11.39
CA GLU A 253 -3.43 0.16 10.95
C GLU A 253 -4.81 -0.31 10.45
N ARG A 254 -4.88 -1.50 9.83
CA ARG A 254 -6.17 -2.10 9.44
C ARG A 254 -7.02 -2.49 10.66
N LYS A 255 -6.39 -3.00 11.73
CA LYS A 255 -7.09 -3.29 12.99
C LYS A 255 -7.58 -1.99 13.64
N GLU A 256 -6.77 -0.94 13.62
CA GLU A 256 -7.14 0.40 14.11
C GLU A 256 -8.20 1.09 13.24
N GLY A 257 -8.28 0.78 11.95
CA GLY A 257 -9.33 1.24 11.04
C GLY A 257 -10.74 0.72 11.38
N GLY A 258 -10.85 -0.28 12.26
CA GLY A 258 -12.10 -0.64 12.92
C GLY A 258 -12.26 0.15 14.21
N LEU A 259 -12.77 1.39 14.14
CA LEU A 259 -12.96 2.26 15.31
C LEU A 259 -11.71 2.28 16.20
N GLY A 260 -10.70 3.05 15.80
CA GLY A 260 -9.56 3.39 16.63
C GLY A 260 -10.05 4.03 17.93
N PHE A 261 -10.34 3.20 18.92
CA PHE A 261 -10.33 3.62 20.30
C PHE A 261 -8.86 3.96 20.55
N GLY A 262 -8.56 5.25 20.64
CA GLY A 262 -7.34 5.70 21.31
C GLY A 262 -7.22 5.03 22.70
N PRO A 263 -6.13 5.25 23.45
CA PRO A 263 -6.12 4.86 24.85
C PRO A 263 -7.45 5.33 25.46
N PRO A 264 -8.24 4.43 26.08
CA PRO A 264 -9.59 4.76 26.49
C PRO A 264 -9.51 6.08 27.26
N PRO A 265 -10.32 7.09 26.90
CA PRO A 265 -10.24 8.37 27.59
C PRO A 265 -10.28 8.05 29.08
N ILE A 266 -9.29 8.54 29.83
CA ILE A 266 -9.37 8.49 31.28
C ILE A 266 -10.55 9.41 31.58
N LEU A 267 -11.72 8.80 31.80
CA LEU A 267 -12.95 9.51 32.11
C LEU A 267 -12.70 10.24 33.43
N ASP A 268 -12.45 11.55 33.35
CA ASP A 268 -12.53 12.41 34.51
C ASP A 268 -13.98 12.35 35.02
N ALA A 269 -14.16 12.06 36.30
CA ALA A 269 -15.48 12.08 36.94
C ALA A 269 -16.20 13.43 36.75
N ALA A 270 -15.46 14.52 36.52
CA ALA A 270 -16.01 15.83 36.19
C ALA A 270 -16.53 15.93 34.74
N ALA A 271 -15.96 15.17 33.78
CA ALA A 271 -16.41 15.13 32.39
C ALA A 271 -17.75 14.39 32.23
N LEU A 272 -17.99 13.35 33.04
CA LEU A 272 -19.31 12.67 33.11
C LEU A 272 -20.42 13.55 33.69
N ALA A 273 -20.08 14.56 34.48
CA ALA A 273 -21.05 15.45 35.11
C ALA A 273 -21.46 16.65 34.22
N GLY A 274 -20.77 16.89 33.10
CA GLY A 274 -20.83 18.16 32.35
C GLY A 274 -21.38 18.10 30.92
N GLY A 275 -21.90 16.96 30.46
CA GLY A 275 -22.38 16.78 29.08
C GLY A 275 -23.86 17.10 28.88
N ALA A 276 -24.23 18.38 28.86
CA ALA A 276 -25.52 18.80 28.30
C ALA A 276 -25.35 19.02 26.79
N GLY A 277 -25.91 18.16 25.93
CA GLY A 277 -25.96 18.51 24.49
C GLY A 277 -26.46 17.48 23.48
N GLU A 278 -26.21 16.19 23.65
CA GLU A 278 -26.80 15.16 22.79
C GLU A 278 -27.73 14.29 23.62
N TYR A 279 -29.04 14.48 23.44
CA TYR A 279 -30.05 13.67 24.11
C TYR A 279 -30.02 12.28 23.47
N GLU A 280 -29.17 11.40 23.98
CA GLU A 280 -29.17 10.00 23.62
C GLU A 280 -30.57 9.45 23.89
N ARG A 281 -31.31 9.13 22.82
CA ARG A 281 -32.62 8.46 22.92
C ARG A 281 -32.42 6.98 23.21
N PHE A 282 -31.76 6.67 24.32
CA PHE A 282 -31.85 5.33 24.84
C PHE A 282 -33.33 5.01 25.06
N SER A 283 -33.75 3.84 24.59
CA SER A 283 -34.98 3.26 25.09
C SER A 283 -34.85 3.14 26.61
N GLU A 284 -35.90 3.48 27.35
CA GLU A 284 -35.92 3.20 28.79
C GLU A 284 -35.53 1.74 29.01
N ASP A 285 -34.62 1.51 29.97
CA ASP A 285 -34.19 0.17 30.35
C ASP A 285 -35.45 -0.64 30.68
N SER A 286 -35.84 -1.48 29.73
CA SER A 286 -36.94 -2.39 29.92
C SER A 286 -36.49 -3.43 30.95
N SER A 287 -37.39 -3.86 31.83
CA SER A 287 -37.06 -4.75 32.96
C SER A 287 -36.25 -6.00 32.61
N TRP A 288 -36.30 -6.44 31.34
CA TRP A 288 -35.55 -7.58 30.83
C TRP A 288 -34.08 -7.26 30.53
N MET A 289 -33.74 -6.04 30.07
CA MET A 289 -32.40 -5.66 29.57
C MET A 289 -31.27 -5.86 30.61
N PRO A 290 -31.43 -5.48 31.89
CA PRO A 290 -30.39 -5.69 32.91
C PRO A 290 -30.24 -7.15 33.35
N GLN A 291 -31.18 -8.02 32.97
CA GLN A 291 -31.27 -9.42 33.40
C GLN A 291 -30.98 -10.41 32.26
N VAL A 292 -30.54 -9.92 31.10
CA VAL A 292 -30.23 -10.78 29.95
C VAL A 292 -28.95 -11.56 30.18
N VAL A 293 -29.04 -12.88 30.05
CA VAL A 293 -27.92 -13.80 29.88
C VAL A 293 -27.95 -14.28 28.44
N LEU A 294 -27.11 -13.67 27.60
CA LEU A 294 -27.16 -13.82 26.15
C LEU A 294 -26.31 -15.00 25.68
N LEU A 295 -26.87 -15.87 24.85
CA LEU A 295 -26.15 -16.90 24.10
C LEU A 295 -25.99 -16.46 22.64
N ALA A 296 -24.75 -16.21 22.21
CA ALA A 296 -24.46 -15.90 20.81
C ALA A 296 -24.15 -17.18 20.01
N LYS A 297 -24.82 -17.37 18.87
CA LYS A 297 -24.64 -18.51 17.97
C LYS A 297 -24.42 -18.04 16.54
N SER A 298 -23.41 -18.61 15.87
CA SER A 298 -23.32 -18.58 14.40
C SER A 298 -24.41 -19.48 13.83
N THR A 299 -25.40 -18.91 13.14
CA THR A 299 -26.60 -19.64 12.74
C THR A 299 -26.28 -20.86 11.88
N TYR A 300 -25.41 -20.72 10.86
CA TYR A 300 -25.07 -21.83 9.96
C TYR A 300 -24.40 -23.01 10.68
N VAL A 301 -23.44 -22.71 11.57
CA VAL A 301 -22.73 -23.74 12.33
C VAL A 301 -23.67 -24.41 13.31
N TRP A 302 -24.51 -23.61 13.97
CA TRP A 302 -25.45 -24.11 14.98
C TRP A 302 -26.53 -25.00 14.36
N LEU A 303 -27.17 -24.60 13.26
CA LEU A 303 -28.18 -25.42 12.60
C LEU A 303 -27.59 -26.73 12.04
N HIS A 304 -26.35 -26.70 11.55
CA HIS A 304 -25.64 -27.91 11.13
C HIS A 304 -25.32 -28.83 12.32
N GLN A 305 -24.91 -28.29 13.46
CA GLN A 305 -24.71 -29.07 14.70
C GLN A 305 -26.01 -29.71 15.16
N LEU A 306 -27.10 -28.94 15.22
CA LEU A 306 -28.43 -29.47 15.56
C LEU A 306 -28.88 -30.56 14.59
N SER A 307 -28.57 -30.42 13.30
CA SER A 307 -28.92 -31.44 12.32
C SER A 307 -28.26 -32.79 12.63
N ARG A 308 -26.99 -32.75 13.06
CA ARG A 308 -26.24 -33.95 13.46
C ARG A 308 -26.73 -34.52 14.79
N ASP A 309 -27.00 -33.65 15.76
CA ASP A 309 -27.38 -34.05 17.12
C ASP A 309 -28.79 -34.67 17.16
N TYR A 310 -29.71 -34.12 16.37
CA TYR A 310 -31.09 -34.60 16.28
C TYR A 310 -31.34 -35.56 15.10
N GLY A 311 -30.31 -35.87 14.30
CA GLY A 311 -30.37 -36.81 13.19
C GLY A 311 -31.39 -36.44 12.10
N ARG A 312 -31.64 -35.14 11.89
CA ARG A 312 -32.62 -34.61 10.92
C ARG A 312 -32.07 -33.35 10.26
N ASP A 313 -32.44 -33.09 9.01
CA ASP A 313 -31.96 -31.89 8.32
C ASP A 313 -32.63 -30.62 8.87
N ILE A 314 -31.84 -29.73 9.49
CA ILE A 314 -32.26 -28.44 10.03
C ILE A 314 -31.48 -27.35 9.28
N HIS A 315 -32.16 -26.65 8.38
CA HIS A 315 -31.61 -25.57 7.55
C HIS A 315 -32.28 -24.22 7.79
N ARG A 316 -33.40 -24.19 8.53
CA ARG A 316 -34.16 -22.98 8.82
C ARG A 316 -34.42 -22.85 10.33
N LEU A 317 -34.58 -21.62 10.80
CA LEU A 317 -34.86 -21.36 12.22
C LEU A 317 -36.17 -21.98 12.70
N ASP A 318 -37.19 -22.07 11.83
CA ASP A 318 -38.46 -22.73 12.15
C ASP A 318 -38.34 -24.25 12.36
N GLN A 319 -37.20 -24.84 11.99
CA GLN A 319 -36.92 -26.27 12.15
C GLN A 319 -36.13 -26.58 13.42
N VAL A 320 -35.77 -25.57 14.22
CA VAL A 320 -35.11 -25.76 15.52
C VAL A 320 -36.12 -26.43 16.46
N PRO A 321 -35.81 -27.61 17.05
CA PRO A 321 -36.72 -28.27 17.97
C PRO A 321 -36.92 -27.44 19.24
N ASP A 322 -38.18 -27.35 19.70
CA ASP A 322 -38.52 -26.64 20.94
C ASP A 322 -37.74 -27.19 22.15
N GLU A 323 -37.47 -28.51 22.18
CA GLU A 323 -36.66 -29.16 23.22
C GLU A 323 -35.24 -28.57 23.34
N GLU A 324 -34.64 -28.12 22.24
CA GLU A 324 -33.33 -27.46 22.27
C GLU A 324 -33.44 -26.05 22.87
N LEU A 325 -34.52 -25.32 22.56
CA LEU A 325 -34.77 -24.01 23.14
C LEU A 325 -35.04 -24.13 24.65
N ASP A 326 -35.79 -25.15 25.06
CA ASP A 326 -36.04 -25.48 26.46
C ASP A 326 -34.73 -25.85 27.19
N ARG A 327 -33.84 -26.58 26.52
CA ARG A 327 -32.51 -26.91 27.08
C ARG A 327 -31.64 -25.68 27.28
N ILE A 328 -31.65 -24.74 26.32
CA ILE A 328 -30.92 -23.48 26.41
C ILE A 328 -31.50 -22.62 27.56
N ALA A 329 -32.83 -22.56 27.69
CA ALA A 329 -33.49 -21.87 28.79
C ALA A 329 -33.18 -22.51 30.15
N ALA A 330 -33.19 -23.85 30.24
CA ALA A 330 -32.85 -24.58 31.47
C ALA A 330 -31.39 -24.39 31.90
N ALA A 331 -30.48 -24.08 30.96
CA ALA A 331 -29.10 -23.71 31.24
C ALA A 331 -28.94 -22.26 31.74
N GLY A 332 -30.04 -21.49 31.84
CA GLY A 332 -30.06 -20.14 32.40
C GLY A 332 -29.85 -19.01 31.38
N PHE A 333 -29.86 -19.31 30.08
CA PHE A 333 -29.81 -18.28 29.04
C PHE A 333 -31.20 -17.69 28.82
N THR A 334 -31.29 -16.36 28.81
CA THR A 334 -32.56 -15.61 28.66
C THR A 334 -32.64 -14.85 27.33
N GLY A 335 -31.59 -14.89 26.51
CA GLY A 335 -31.58 -14.36 25.16
C GLY A 335 -30.74 -15.20 24.21
N LEU A 336 -31.15 -15.28 22.94
CA LEU A 336 -30.42 -15.94 21.87
C LEU A 336 -30.06 -14.92 20.78
N TRP A 337 -28.76 -14.70 20.56
CA TRP A 337 -28.26 -13.80 19.52
C TRP A 337 -27.77 -14.61 18.32
N LEU A 338 -28.46 -14.47 17.19
CA LEU A 338 -28.21 -15.23 15.98
C LEU A 338 -27.37 -14.42 14.98
N ILE A 339 -26.16 -14.89 14.71
CA ILE A 339 -25.21 -14.23 13.82
C ILE A 339 -25.32 -14.84 12.42
N GLY A 340 -25.50 -13.98 11.41
CA GLY A 340 -25.46 -14.38 10.00
C GLY A 340 -26.82 -14.83 9.43
N LEU A 341 -27.92 -14.26 9.89
CA LEU A 341 -29.27 -14.54 9.38
C LEU A 341 -29.55 -13.95 7.99
N TRP A 342 -28.95 -12.81 7.68
CA TRP A 342 -29.20 -12.10 6.44
C TRP A 342 -28.44 -12.72 5.27
N GLU A 343 -29.08 -12.74 4.11
CA GLU A 343 -28.48 -13.19 2.85
C GLU A 343 -27.28 -12.30 2.52
N ARG A 344 -26.09 -12.91 2.40
CA ARG A 344 -24.85 -12.18 2.21
C ARG A 344 -24.64 -11.86 0.74
N SER A 345 -24.33 -10.60 0.44
CA SER A 345 -24.06 -10.13 -0.92
C SER A 345 -22.90 -10.90 -1.57
N THR A 346 -23.14 -11.44 -2.78
CA THR A 346 -22.08 -12.02 -3.63
C THR A 346 -21.00 -10.98 -3.95
N ALA A 347 -21.37 -9.70 -4.09
CA ALA A 347 -20.44 -8.62 -4.37
C ALA A 347 -19.45 -8.38 -3.22
N SER A 348 -19.89 -8.52 -1.96
CA SER A 348 -19.02 -8.39 -0.78
C SER A 348 -17.94 -9.47 -0.76
N ARG A 349 -18.29 -10.71 -1.14
CA ARG A 349 -17.32 -11.82 -1.27
C ARG A 349 -16.28 -11.53 -2.34
N THR A 350 -16.74 -11.13 -3.52
CA THR A 350 -15.89 -10.83 -4.66
C THR A 350 -14.88 -9.73 -4.32
N ILE A 351 -15.31 -8.67 -3.63
CA ILE A 351 -14.43 -7.57 -3.22
C ILE A 351 -13.36 -8.05 -2.22
N LYS A 352 -13.72 -8.90 -1.24
CA LYS A 352 -12.76 -9.43 -0.26
C LYS A 352 -11.76 -10.39 -0.89
N HIS A 353 -12.22 -11.23 -1.81
CA HIS A 353 -11.36 -12.12 -2.61
C HIS A 353 -10.41 -11.32 -3.49
N MET A 354 -10.88 -10.27 -4.17
CA MET A 354 -10.04 -9.36 -4.95
C MET A 354 -9.01 -8.61 -4.10
N ARG A 355 -9.29 -8.40 -2.80
CA ARG A 355 -8.37 -7.75 -1.85
C ARG A 355 -7.39 -8.73 -1.17
N GLY A 356 -7.33 -9.98 -1.63
CA GLY A 356 -6.31 -10.94 -1.21
C GLY A 356 -6.62 -11.72 0.06
N ASP A 357 -7.89 -11.75 0.49
CA ASP A 357 -8.36 -12.63 1.57
C ASP A 357 -9.28 -13.73 0.98
N PRO A 358 -8.73 -14.88 0.54
CA PRO A 358 -9.51 -15.94 -0.09
C PRO A 358 -10.44 -16.68 0.89
N ASP A 359 -10.12 -16.66 2.18
CA ASP A 359 -10.90 -17.33 3.24
C ASP A 359 -12.03 -16.44 3.79
N ALA A 360 -12.03 -15.15 3.46
CA ALA A 360 -13.08 -14.23 3.86
C ALA A 360 -14.46 -14.62 3.32
N VAL A 361 -15.37 -14.92 4.24
CA VAL A 361 -16.79 -15.10 3.93
C VAL A 361 -17.44 -13.73 3.70
N ALA A 362 -18.38 -13.69 2.75
CA ALA A 362 -19.21 -12.53 2.46
C ALA A 362 -19.79 -11.94 3.77
N SER A 363 -19.74 -10.62 3.94
CA SER A 363 -20.51 -9.94 5.01
C SER A 363 -21.90 -9.55 4.49
N ALA A 364 -22.86 -9.45 5.41
CA ALA A 364 -24.15 -8.85 5.14
C ALA A 364 -23.98 -7.34 4.88
#